data_AF-A0A977KA24-F1
#
_entry.id   AF-A0A977KA24-F1
#
_cell.length_a   1.000
_cell.length_b   1.000
_cell.length_c   1.000
_cell.angle_alpha   90.00
_cell.angle_beta   90.00
_cell.angle_gamma   90.00
#
_symmetry.space_group_name_H-M   'P 1'
#
loop_
_entity.id
_entity.type
_entity.pdbx_description
1 polymer ?
#
loop_
_entity_poly.entity_id
_entity_poly.type
_entity_poly.pdbx_seq_one_letter_code
_entity_poly.pdbx_strand_id
1 'polypeptide(L)'
;MDKLVEYTIRLATGMRLREELLSIAEDTAKRKAAERVAKLLVTEKRGLKYCSVCAKGPFTKRGLYLHFMRVHKEDVRLLLEKELEQVVVTH
;
A
#
# COMPACT_ATOMS: atom_id res chain seq x y z
N MET A 1 -10.54 -4.20 7.19
CA MET A 1 -9.51 -3.20 6.91
C MET A 1 -8.11 -3.82 6.76
N ASP A 2 -7.66 -4.67 7.69
CA ASP A 2 -6.29 -5.24 7.66
C ASP A 2 -5.87 -5.90 6.33
N LYS A 3 -6.76 -6.68 5.70
CA LYS A 3 -6.48 -7.31 4.40
C LYS A 3 -6.24 -6.27 3.29
N LEU A 4 -6.97 -5.15 3.32
CA LEU A 4 -6.79 -4.05 2.36
C LEU A 4 -5.45 -3.35 2.56
N VAL A 5 -5.07 -3.11 3.82
CA VAL A 5 -3.74 -2.58 4.17
C VAL A 5 -2.64 -3.50 3.64
N GLU A 6 -2.73 -4.81 3.91
CA GLU A 6 -1.74 -5.76 3.42
C GLU A 6 -1.69 -5.82 1.89
N TYR A 7 -2.85 -5.86 1.23
CA TYR A 7 -2.96 -5.81 -0.23
C TYR A 7 -2.25 -4.58 -0.80
N THR A 8 -2.53 -3.39 -0.27
CA THR A 8 -1.90 -2.12 -0.69
C THR A 8 -0.39 -2.14 -0.50
N ILE A 9 0.10 -2.64 0.64
CA ILE A 9 1.54 -2.74 0.90
C ILE A 9 2.22 -3.72 -0.07
N ARG A 10 1.58 -4.85 -0.38
CA ARG A 10 2.12 -5.81 -1.37
C ARG A 10 2.18 -5.20 -2.76
N LEU A 11 1.16 -4.44 -3.17
CA LEU A 11 1.18 -3.68 -4.42
C LEU A 11 2.35 -2.70 -4.44
N ALA A 12 2.47 -1.84 -3.42
CA ALA A 12 3.50 -0.81 -3.33
C ALA A 12 4.92 -1.39 -3.39
N THR A 13 5.13 -2.54 -2.75
CA THR A 13 6.45 -3.18 -2.67
C THR A 13 6.76 -4.08 -3.87
N GLY A 14 5.76 -4.39 -4.69
CA GLY A 14 5.85 -5.34 -5.80
C GLY A 14 6.03 -6.78 -5.32
N MET A 15 5.40 -7.13 -4.20
CA MET A 15 5.31 -8.49 -3.69
C MET A 15 4.12 -9.23 -4.32
N ARG A 16 4.26 -10.55 -4.47
CA ARG A 16 3.16 -11.41 -4.94
C ARG A 16 1.96 -11.27 -4.00
N LEU A 17 0.77 -11.11 -4.60
CA LEU A 17 -0.49 -11.12 -3.88
C LEU A 17 -0.81 -12.55 -3.43
N ARG A 18 -1.33 -12.69 -2.19
CA ARG A 18 -1.84 -13.97 -1.70
C ARG A 18 -3.26 -14.18 -2.20
N GLU A 19 -3.67 -15.43 -2.31
CA GLU A 19 -4.98 -15.81 -2.82
C GLU A 19 -6.12 -15.19 -2.00
N GLU A 20 -5.97 -15.12 -0.67
CA GLU A 20 -7.00 -14.54 0.20
C GLU A 20 -7.20 -13.02 0.01
N LEU A 21 -6.32 -12.35 -0.74
CA LEU A 21 -6.39 -10.92 -1.04
C LEU A 21 -7.00 -10.65 -2.42
N LEU A 22 -7.28 -11.67 -3.22
CA LEU A 22 -7.82 -11.50 -4.58
C LEU A 22 -9.23 -10.91 -4.58
N SER A 23 -10.04 -11.23 -3.58
CA SER A 23 -11.37 -10.61 -3.38
C SER A 23 -11.34 -9.08 -3.27
N ILE A 24 -10.20 -8.49 -2.85
CA ILE A 24 -10.03 -7.03 -2.82
C ILE A 24 -9.84 -6.47 -4.23
N ALA A 25 -9.23 -7.22 -5.14
CA ALA A 25 -9.05 -6.81 -6.53
C ALA A 25 -10.37 -6.79 -7.31
N GLU A 26 -11.37 -7.58 -6.87
CA GLU A 26 -12.71 -7.63 -7.46
C GLU A 26 -13.55 -6.40 -7.07
N ASP A 27 -13.34 -5.85 -5.87
CA ASP A 27 -13.96 -4.60 -5.43
C ASP A 27 -13.28 -3.40 -6.07
N THR A 28 -13.95 -2.79 -7.05
CA THR A 28 -13.39 -1.68 -7.84
C THR A 28 -13.02 -0.47 -6.99
N ALA A 29 -13.80 -0.13 -5.96
CA ALA A 29 -13.52 1.01 -5.11
C ALA A 29 -12.28 0.75 -4.25
N LYS A 30 -12.22 -0.42 -3.60
CA LYS A 30 -11.05 -0.83 -2.80
C LYS A 30 -9.79 -0.96 -3.63
N ARG A 31 -9.88 -1.57 -4.82
CA ARG A 31 -8.74 -1.69 -5.74
C ARG A 31 -8.21 -0.33 -6.16
N LYS A 32 -9.07 0.59 -6.60
CA LYS A 32 -8.65 1.95 -7.01
C LYS A 32 -7.99 2.70 -5.86
N ALA A 33 -8.57 2.66 -4.66
CA ALA A 33 -7.99 3.30 -3.49
C ALA A 33 -6.61 2.71 -3.15
N ALA A 34 -6.49 1.38 -3.15
CA ALA A 34 -5.23 0.68 -2.91
C ALA A 34 -4.15 1.03 -3.94
N GLU A 35 -4.47 1.05 -5.23
CA GLU A 35 -3.53 1.41 -6.30
C GLU A 35 -3.01 2.84 -6.16
N ARG A 36 -3.88 3.79 -5.77
CA ARG A 36 -3.49 5.19 -5.55
C ARG A 36 -2.59 5.34 -4.33
N VAL A 37 -3.00 4.77 -3.18
CA VAL A 37 -2.18 4.80 -1.96
C VAL A 37 -0.83 4.11 -2.20
N ALA A 38 -0.81 2.96 -2.87
CA ALA A 38 0.42 2.20 -3.13
C ALA A 38 1.49 3.02 -3.87
N LYS A 39 1.09 3.87 -4.83
CA LYS A 39 2.00 4.78 -5.56
C LYS A 39 2.64 5.84 -4.66
N LEU A 40 1.99 6.21 -3.56
CA LEU A 40 2.50 7.21 -2.62
C LEU A 40 3.49 6.63 -1.61
N LEU A 41 3.38 5.34 -1.30
CA LEU A 41 4.14 4.72 -0.21
C LEU A 41 5.64 4.60 -0.52
N VAL A 42 6.03 4.44 -1.78
CA VAL A 42 7.42 4.12 -2.15
C VAL A 42 8.03 5.21 -3.01
N THR A 43 9.19 5.70 -2.61
CA THR A 43 10.05 6.56 -3.43
C THR A 43 11.19 5.72 -3.97
N GLU A 44 11.48 5.82 -5.27
CA GLU A 44 12.62 5.15 -5.89
C GLU A 44 13.71 6.16 -6.28
N LYS A 45 14.96 5.90 -5.85
CA LYS A 45 16.13 6.72 -6.22
C LYS A 45 17.24 5.79 -6.68
N ARG A 46 17.66 5.93 -7.95
CA ARG A 46 18.71 5.08 -8.58
C ARG A 46 18.40 3.58 -8.46
N GLY A 47 17.13 3.20 -8.63
CA GLY A 47 16.66 1.80 -8.50
C GLY A 47 16.54 1.27 -7.07
N LEU A 48 16.86 2.08 -6.06
CA LEU A 48 16.70 1.72 -4.65
C LEU A 48 15.38 2.24 -4.09
N LYS A 49 14.69 1.42 -3.31
CA LYS A 49 13.39 1.75 -2.71
C LYS A 49 13.54 2.36 -1.33
N TYR A 50 12.80 3.43 -1.06
CA TYR A 50 12.73 4.14 0.21
C TYR A 50 11.28 4.24 0.67
N CYS A 51 11.09 4.28 1.99
CA CYS A 51 9.79 4.56 2.58
C CYS A 51 9.47 6.05 2.39
N SER A 52 8.36 6.38 1.73
CA SER A 52 7.93 7.78 1.56
C SER A 52 7.36 8.39 2.86
N VAL A 53 6.98 7.56 3.84
CA VAL A 53 6.40 8.04 5.11
C VAL A 53 7.48 8.60 6.04
N CYS A 54 8.63 7.91 6.16
CA CYS A 54 9.71 8.31 7.09
C CYS A 54 11.06 8.58 6.42
N ALA A 55 11.12 8.56 5.07
CA ALA A 55 12.32 8.72 4.26
C ALA A 55 13.45 7.70 4.52
N LYS A 56 13.22 6.66 5.33
CA LYS A 56 14.22 5.61 5.60
C LYS A 56 14.42 4.70 4.40
N GLY A 57 15.60 4.09 4.34
CA GLY A 57 16.02 3.14 3.32
C GLY A 57 17.53 3.19 3.09
N PRO A 58 18.03 2.54 2.03
CA PRO A 58 17.28 1.76 1.04
C PRO A 58 16.80 0.41 1.61
N PHE A 59 15.69 -0.10 1.06
CA PHE A 59 15.12 -1.39 1.43
C PHE A 59 15.04 -2.36 0.25
N THR A 60 15.15 -3.67 0.54
CA THR A 60 14.70 -4.71 -0.39
C THR A 60 13.16 -4.75 -0.46
N LYS A 61 12.57 -5.42 -1.47
CA LYS A 61 11.09 -5.59 -1.55
C LYS A 61 10.51 -6.16 -0.25
N ARG A 62 11.12 -7.23 0.27
CA ARG A 62 10.72 -7.88 1.53
C ARG A 62 10.97 -6.98 2.75
N GLY A 63 12.11 -6.28 2.78
CA GLY A 63 12.44 -5.36 3.86
C GLY A 63 11.44 -4.21 3.96
N LEU A 64 11.07 -3.62 2.83
CA LEU A 64 10.11 -2.53 2.76
C LEU A 64 8.70 -2.97 3.14
N TYR A 65 8.29 -4.18 2.71
CA TYR A 65 7.03 -4.78 3.16
C TYR A 65 6.98 -4.94 4.68
N LEU A 66 8.02 -5.51 5.28
CA LEU A 66 8.08 -5.68 6.73
C LEU A 66 8.10 -4.35 7.46
N HIS A 67 8.80 -3.36 6.90
CA HIS A 67 8.83 -2.01 7.44
C HIS A 67 7.44 -1.38 7.48
N PHE A 68 6.68 -1.43 6.37
CA PHE A 68 5.29 -0.93 6.38
C PHE A 68 4.41 -1.71 7.35
N MET A 69 4.44 -3.04 7.33
CA MET A 69 3.58 -3.86 8.19
C MET A 69 3.85 -3.69 9.69
N ARG A 70 5.08 -3.35 10.09
CA ARG A 70 5.49 -3.27 11.51
C ARG A 70 5.58 -1.85 12.05
N VAL A 71 5.90 -0.88 11.19
CA VAL A 71 6.20 0.50 11.61
C VAL A 71 5.12 1.47 11.16
N HIS A 72 4.61 1.32 9.93
CA HIS A 72 3.71 2.29 9.30
C HIS A 72 2.35 1.70 8.91
N LYS A 73 1.92 0.64 9.60
CA LYS A 73 0.67 -0.05 9.27
C LYS A 73 -0.52 0.89 9.43
N GLU A 74 -0.56 1.64 10.53
CA GLU A 74 -1.64 2.61 10.80
C GLU A 74 -1.58 3.81 9.84
N ASP A 75 -0.38 4.27 9.45
CA ASP A 75 -0.26 5.34 8.43
C ASP A 75 -0.90 4.91 7.11
N VAL A 76 -0.63 3.68 6.65
CA VAL A 76 -1.24 3.12 5.44
C VAL A 76 -2.75 2.98 5.60
N ARG A 77 -3.22 2.59 6.78
CA ARG A 77 -4.65 2.46 7.11
C ARG A 77 -5.36 3.81 6.97
N LEU A 78 -4.81 4.87 7.57
CA LEU A 78 -5.38 6.22 7.51
C LEU A 78 -5.41 6.77 6.08
N LEU A 79 -4.36 6.53 5.30
CA LEU A 79 -4.33 6.89 3.88
C LEU A 79 -5.43 6.17 3.08
N LEU A 80 -5.67 4.89 3.37
CA LEU A 80 -6.72 4.11 2.71
C LEU A 80 -8.13 4.57 3.10
N GLU A 81 -8.37 4.85 4.38
CA GLU A 81 -9.65 5.39 4.85
C GLU A 81 -10.00 6.69 4.13
N LYS A 82 -9.04 7.63 4.07
CA LYS A 82 -9.20 8.89 3.34
C LYS A 82 -9.43 8.69 1.85
N GLU A 83 -8.70 7.78 1.21
CA GLU A 83 -8.84 7.55 -0.22
C GLU A 83 -10.18 6.87 -0.56
N LEU A 84 -10.66 5.96 0.28
CA LEU A 84 -11.96 5.31 0.10
C LEU A 84 -13.11 6.31 0.19
N GLU A 85 -13.07 7.25 1.13
CA GLU A 85 -14.05 8.33 1.24
C GLU A 85 -14.14 9.14 -0.07
N GLN A 86 -12.99 9.45 -0.68
CA GLN A 86 -12.95 10.20 -1.94
C GLN A 86 -13.47 9.40 -3.14
N VAL A 87 -13.17 8.10 -3.20
CA VAL A 87 -13.59 7.23 -4.31
C VAL A 87 -15.11 7.01 -4.31
N VAL A 88 -15.75 6.98 -3.14
CA VAL A 88 -17.20 6.82 -2.99
C VAL A 88 -17.95 8.09 -3.38
N VAL A 89 -17.39 9.28 -3.12
CA VAL A 89 -18.05 10.57 -3.44
C VAL A 89 -18.02 10.90 -4.93
N THR A 90 -17.19 10.22 -5.73
CA THR A 90 -17.07 10.45 -7.19
C THR A 90 -17.87 9.48 -8.07
N HIS A 91 -18.75 8.67 -7.47
CA HIS A 91 -19.73 7.83 -8.19
C HIS A 91 -21.15 8.22 -7.76
#